data_AF-A0A497A982-F1
#
_entry.id   AF-A0A497A982-F1
#
_cell.length_a   1.000
_cell.length_b   1.000
_cell.length_c   1.000
_cell.angle_alpha   90.00
_cell.angle_beta   90.00
_cell.angle_gamma   90.00
#
_symmetry.space_group_name_H-M   'P 1'
#
loop_
_entity.id
_entity.type
_entity.pdbx_description
1 polymer ?
#
loop_
_entity_poly.entity_id
_entity_poly.type
_entity_poly.pdbx_seq_one_letter_code
_entity_poly.pdbx_strand_id
1 'polypeptide(L)'
;GLGSLLSRRVPLRLVLSLLPLLVVAYALGLSVLFGATLAAPLWGRLLVAVVALAPPGLLMGMPFPKGLALLERGSPTLIAWAWGVNGAVSVVASILAALLALSFGFLAVLAVGAGCYAGAWVTASAIRILPDGDAPPPPAR
;
A
#
# COMPACT_ATOMS: atom_id res chain seq x y z
N GLY A 1 13.19 4.45 -10.03
CA GLY A 1 13.04 3.06 -10.52
C GLY A 1 11.80 2.92 -11.39
N LEU A 2 11.57 1.78 -12.04
CA LEU A 2 10.40 1.53 -12.91
C LEU A 2 9.05 1.94 -12.28
N GLY A 3 8.89 1.76 -10.95
CA GLY A 3 7.74 2.26 -10.20
C GLY A 3 7.57 3.78 -10.16
N SER A 4 8.65 4.58 -10.17
CA SER A 4 8.57 6.05 -10.22
C SER A 4 8.23 6.60 -11.60
N LEU A 5 8.48 5.83 -12.66
CA LEU A 5 8.09 6.16 -14.04
C LEU A 5 6.60 5.87 -14.27
N LEU A 6 6.10 4.74 -13.76
CA LEU A 6 4.67 4.38 -13.85
C LEU A 6 3.80 5.26 -12.93
N SER A 7 4.32 5.64 -11.76
CA SER A 7 3.66 6.55 -10.80
C SER A 7 3.26 7.91 -11.39
N ARG A 8 3.93 8.38 -12.46
CA ARG A 8 3.60 9.64 -13.14
C ARG A 8 2.43 9.53 -14.10
N ARG A 9 2.05 8.32 -14.55
CA ARG A 9 1.04 8.12 -15.61
C ARG A 9 -0.26 7.47 -15.14
N VAL A 10 -0.30 6.91 -13.93
CA VAL A 10 -1.48 6.21 -13.43
C VAL A 10 -2.14 7.01 -12.29
N PRO A 11 -3.44 7.37 -12.40
CA PRO A 11 -4.13 8.11 -11.36
C PRO A 11 -4.25 7.28 -10.09
N LEU A 12 -3.94 7.90 -8.94
CA LEU A 12 -3.93 7.27 -7.62
C LEU A 12 -5.27 6.58 -7.26
N ARG A 13 -6.37 7.11 -7.79
CA ARG A 13 -7.73 6.57 -7.60
C ARG A 13 -7.89 5.19 -8.23
N LEU A 14 -7.31 4.99 -9.42
CA LEU A 14 -7.37 3.73 -10.16
C LEU A 14 -6.50 2.66 -9.48
N VAL A 15 -5.34 3.07 -8.96
CA VAL A 15 -4.49 2.21 -8.12
C VAL A 15 -5.22 1.71 -6.88
N LEU A 16 -5.87 2.61 -6.15
CA LEU A 16 -6.53 2.28 -4.88
C LEU A 16 -7.85 1.52 -5.05
N SER A 17 -8.47 1.56 -6.24
CA SER A 17 -9.64 0.74 -6.57
C SER A 17 -9.27 -0.62 -7.17
N LEU A 18 -8.18 -0.74 -7.92
CA LEU A 18 -7.69 -2.03 -8.41
C LEU A 18 -7.10 -2.91 -7.29
N LEU A 19 -6.50 -2.31 -6.28
CA LEU A 19 -5.82 -3.02 -5.20
C LEU A 19 -6.74 -3.99 -4.42
N PRO A 20 -7.92 -3.58 -3.93
CA PRO A 20 -8.84 -4.50 -3.25
C PRO A 20 -9.40 -5.57 -4.19
N LEU A 21 -9.67 -5.23 -5.45
CA LEU A 21 -10.13 -6.18 -6.45
C LEU A 21 -9.07 -7.26 -6.72
N LEU A 22 -7.81 -6.85 -6.82
CA LEU A 22 -6.67 -7.75 -7.00
C LEU A 22 -6.45 -8.63 -5.78
N VAL A 23 -6.63 -8.10 -4.57
CA VAL A 23 -6.52 -8.87 -3.31
C VAL A 23 -7.64 -9.92 -3.21
N VAL A 24 -8.87 -9.58 -3.57
CA VAL A 24 -10.00 -10.53 -3.60
C VAL A 24 -9.79 -11.61 -4.67
N ALA A 25 -9.32 -11.22 -5.86
CA ALA A 25 -8.95 -12.16 -6.93
C ALA A 25 -7.81 -13.10 -6.48
N TYR A 26 -6.82 -12.58 -5.74
CA TYR A 26 -5.77 -13.38 -5.13
C TYR A 26 -6.33 -14.36 -4.10
N ALA A 27 -7.18 -13.91 -3.19
CA ALA A 27 -7.76 -14.74 -2.13
C ALA A 27 -8.57 -15.92 -2.70
N LEU A 28 -9.27 -15.73 -3.82
CA LEU A 28 -10.07 -16.76 -4.49
C LEU A 28 -9.24 -17.64 -5.44
N GLY A 29 -8.21 -17.08 -6.09
CA GLY A 29 -7.39 -17.80 -7.08
C GLY A 29 -6.22 -18.58 -6.50
N LEU A 30 -5.69 -18.19 -5.32
CA LEU A 30 -4.50 -18.81 -4.74
C LEU A 30 -4.71 -20.28 -4.37
N SER A 31 -5.91 -20.67 -3.93
CA SER A 31 -6.23 -22.05 -3.58
C SER A 31 -6.15 -22.99 -4.80
N VAL A 32 -6.67 -22.55 -5.95
CA VAL A 32 -6.59 -23.28 -7.23
C VAL A 32 -5.15 -23.31 -7.75
N LEU A 33 -4.42 -22.19 -7.64
CA LEU A 33 -3.03 -22.10 -8.04
C LEU A 33 -2.13 -23.00 -7.17
N PHE A 34 -2.26 -22.97 -5.85
CA PHE A 34 -1.48 -23.83 -4.94
C PHE A 34 -1.76 -25.32 -5.16
N GLY A 35 -3.00 -25.70 -5.50
CA GLY A 35 -3.35 -27.07 -5.88
C GLY A 35 -2.65 -27.52 -7.17
N ALA A 36 -2.62 -26.67 -8.20
CA ALA A 36 -1.95 -26.97 -9.47
C ALA A 36 -0.41 -26.91 -9.39
N THR A 37 0.15 -26.11 -8.47
CA THR A 37 1.61 -25.88 -8.35
C THR A 37 2.30 -26.83 -7.37
N LEU A 38 1.56 -27.73 -6.70
CA LEU A 38 2.14 -28.78 -5.86
C LEU A 38 2.98 -29.79 -6.66
N ALA A 39 2.68 -29.98 -7.95
CA ALA A 39 3.41 -30.85 -8.87
C ALA A 39 4.57 -30.15 -9.61
N ALA A 40 4.75 -28.83 -9.44
CA ALA A 40 5.77 -28.07 -10.17
C ALA A 40 7.11 -27.98 -9.39
N PRO A 41 8.26 -27.99 -10.08
CA PRO A 41 9.57 -27.83 -9.45
C PRO A 41 9.68 -26.50 -8.71
N LEU A 42 10.51 -26.47 -7.66
CA LEU A 42 10.70 -25.33 -6.73
C LEU A 42 10.86 -23.97 -7.46
N TRP A 43 11.58 -23.97 -8.58
CA TRP A 43 11.80 -22.80 -9.43
C TRP A 43 10.52 -22.21 -10.02
N GLY A 44 9.57 -23.05 -10.44
CA GLY A 44 8.28 -22.59 -10.95
C GLY A 44 7.43 -21.91 -9.87
N ARG A 45 7.45 -22.44 -8.64
CA ARG A 45 6.75 -21.85 -7.48
C ARG A 45 7.34 -20.48 -7.11
N LEU A 46 8.67 -20.35 -7.15
CA LEU A 46 9.37 -19.09 -6.89
C LEU A 46 9.03 -18.03 -7.95
N LEU A 47 9.02 -18.41 -9.23
CA LEU A 47 8.72 -17.48 -10.33
C LEU A 47 7.27 -16.99 -10.27
N VAL A 48 6.33 -17.89 -10.01
CA VAL A 48 4.91 -17.56 -9.79
C VAL A 48 4.76 -16.65 -8.57
N ALA A 49 5.43 -16.95 -7.45
CA ALA A 49 5.40 -16.09 -6.27
C ALA A 49 5.97 -14.69 -6.54
N VAL A 50 7.10 -14.58 -7.25
CA VAL A 50 7.71 -13.28 -7.59
C VAL A 50 6.79 -12.47 -8.50
N VAL A 51 6.26 -13.06 -9.57
CA VAL A 51 5.32 -12.39 -10.49
C VAL A 51 4.03 -12.01 -9.77
N ALA A 52 3.59 -12.85 -8.84
CA ALA A 52 2.42 -12.60 -8.01
C ALA A 52 2.58 -11.43 -7.05
N LEU A 53 3.75 -11.34 -6.40
CA LEU A 53 4.07 -10.34 -5.39
C LEU A 53 4.55 -9.02 -6.01
N ALA A 54 5.03 -9.01 -7.25
CA ALA A 54 5.59 -7.83 -7.89
C ALA A 54 4.57 -6.67 -8.08
N PRO A 55 3.36 -6.89 -8.65
CA PRO A 55 2.37 -5.82 -8.79
C PRO A 55 1.91 -5.23 -7.44
N PRO A 56 1.48 -6.03 -6.43
CA PRO A 56 1.07 -5.48 -5.15
C PRO A 56 2.24 -4.86 -4.39
N GLY A 57 3.45 -5.44 -4.45
CA GLY A 57 4.64 -4.86 -3.84
C GLY A 57 4.99 -3.47 -4.40
N LEU A 58 4.86 -3.28 -5.71
CA LEU A 58 5.03 -1.97 -6.34
C LEU A 58 3.93 -0.98 -5.94
N LEU A 59 2.68 -1.42 -5.89
CA LEU A 59 1.54 -0.57 -5.52
C LEU A 59 1.57 -0.17 -4.03
N MET A 60 1.97 -1.08 -3.15
CA MET A 60 2.15 -0.85 -1.72
C MET A 60 3.35 0.05 -1.39
N GLY A 61 4.39 0.06 -2.21
CA GLY A 61 5.59 0.90 -2.01
C GLY A 61 5.44 2.38 -2.40
N MET A 62 4.39 2.74 -3.16
CA MET A 62 4.19 4.10 -3.68
C MET A 62 3.56 5.15 -2.74
N PRO A 63 2.67 4.82 -1.78
CA PRO A 63 2.01 5.80 -0.92
C PRO A 63 2.98 6.55 -0.01
N PHE A 64 3.95 5.84 0.57
CA PHE A 64 4.87 6.41 1.55
C PHE A 64 5.81 7.48 0.95
N PRO A 65 6.53 7.25 -0.17
CA PRO A 65 7.32 8.29 -0.83
C PRO A 65 6.49 9.49 -1.30
N LYS A 66 5.24 9.25 -1.74
CA LYS A 66 4.32 10.33 -2.14
C LYS A 66 3.86 11.17 -0.95
N GLY A 67 3.57 10.55 0.19
CA GLY A 67 3.26 11.26 1.44
C GLY A 67 4.44 12.10 1.91
N LEU A 68 5.65 11.55 1.86
CA LEU A 68 6.87 12.26 2.24
C LEU A 68 7.11 13.51 1.39
N ALA A 69 6.95 13.40 0.06
CA ALA A 69 7.08 14.54 -0.85
C ALA A 69 6.01 15.63 -0.64
N LEU A 70 4.84 15.30 -0.08
CA LEU A 70 3.84 16.29 0.33
C LEU A 70 4.25 16.98 1.64
N LEU A 71 4.76 16.21 2.61
CA LEU A 71 5.28 16.75 3.87
C LEU A 71 6.48 17.68 3.65
N GLU A 72 7.37 17.36 2.70
CA GLU A 72 8.49 18.24 2.32
C GLU A 72 8.04 19.63 1.85
N ARG A 73 6.85 19.74 1.25
CA ARG A 73 6.31 21.01 0.74
C ARG A 73 5.50 21.79 1.76
N GLY A 74 4.77 21.09 2.63
CA GLY A 74 3.87 21.71 3.62
C GLY A 74 4.49 21.90 5.00
N SER A 75 5.12 20.84 5.52
CA SER A 75 5.58 20.77 6.91
C SER A 75 6.78 19.83 7.06
N PRO A 76 8.02 20.29 6.75
CA PRO A 76 9.23 19.46 6.78
C PRO A 76 9.53 18.84 8.15
N THR A 77 9.08 19.47 9.24
CA THR A 77 9.23 18.98 10.61
C THR A 77 8.51 17.65 10.86
N LEU A 78 7.47 17.32 10.09
CA LEU A 78 6.74 16.06 10.21
C LEU A 78 7.45 14.88 9.53
N ILE A 79 8.51 15.10 8.76
CA ILE A 79 9.27 14.04 8.07
C ILE A 79 9.86 13.05 9.07
N ALA A 80 10.47 13.55 10.16
CA ALA A 80 11.03 12.70 11.21
C ALA A 80 9.96 11.86 11.90
N TRP A 81 8.77 12.44 12.12
CA TRP A 81 7.61 11.72 12.66
C TRP A 81 7.09 10.64 11.72
N ALA A 82 7.01 10.91 10.41
CA ALA A 82 6.60 9.93 9.42
C ALA A 82 7.52 8.70 9.40
N TRP A 83 8.84 8.91 9.51
CA TRP A 83 9.81 7.83 9.66
C TRP A 83 9.68 7.07 10.98
N GLY A 84 9.46 7.79 12.09
CA GLY A 84 9.25 7.18 13.41
C GLY A 84 8.02 6.28 13.45
N VAL A 85 6.90 6.75 12.91
CA VAL A 85 5.66 5.96 12.82
C VAL A 85 5.84 4.75 11.90
N ASN A 86 6.50 4.92 10.74
CA ASN A 86 6.77 3.81 9.82
C ASN A 86 7.59 2.70 10.49
N GLY A 87 8.62 3.08 11.28
CA GLY A 87 9.43 2.13 12.05
C GLY A 87 8.61 1.39 13.11
N ALA A 88 7.87 2.11 13.96
CA ALA A 88 7.08 1.52 15.03
C ALA A 88 5.97 0.60 14.50
N VAL A 89 5.23 1.05 13.48
CA VAL A 89 4.15 0.28 12.87
C VAL A 89 4.67 -0.99 12.21
N SER A 90 5.85 -0.98 11.60
CA SER A 90 6.44 -2.18 10.99
C SER A 90 6.70 -3.29 12.00
N VAL A 91 7.22 -2.94 13.20
CA VAL A 91 7.44 -3.91 14.29
C VAL A 91 6.10 -4.48 14.76
N VAL A 92 5.15 -3.61 15.12
CA VAL A 92 3.84 -4.03 15.64
C VAL A 92 3.07 -4.86 14.60
N ALA A 93 3.07 -4.43 13.34
CA ALA A 93 2.36 -5.10 12.25
C ALA A 93 2.92 -6.50 11.98
N SER A 94 4.25 -6.69 12.07
CA SER A 94 4.85 -8.03 11.88
C SER A 94 4.36 -9.05 12.91
N ILE A 95 4.29 -8.65 14.19
CA ILE A 95 3.81 -9.49 15.28
C ILE A 95 2.31 -9.75 15.12
N LEU A 96 1.52 -8.71 14.86
CA LEU A 96 0.08 -8.84 14.64
C LEU A 96 -0.25 -9.73 13.44
N ALA A 97 0.49 -9.61 12.34
CA ALA A 97 0.30 -10.45 11.16
C ALA A 97 0.56 -11.93 11.48
N ALA A 98 1.63 -12.23 12.23
CA ALA A 98 1.92 -13.59 12.67
C ALA A 98 0.81 -14.15 13.58
N LEU A 99 0.36 -13.37 14.57
CA LEU A 99 -0.72 -13.76 15.47
C LEU A 99 -2.04 -14.00 14.73
N LEU A 100 -2.43 -13.08 13.84
CA LEU A 100 -3.63 -13.21 13.03
C LEU A 100 -3.57 -14.43 12.10
N ALA A 101 -2.41 -14.68 11.49
CA ALA A 101 -2.22 -15.85 10.63
C ALA A 101 -2.37 -17.16 11.42
N LEU A 102 -1.79 -17.24 12.62
CA LEU A 102 -1.84 -18.42 13.46
C LEU A 102 -3.22 -18.67 14.07
N SER A 103 -3.95 -17.61 14.44
CA SER A 103 -5.25 -17.72 15.10
C SER A 103 -6.45 -17.81 14.15
N PHE A 104 -6.41 -17.08 13.04
CA PHE A 104 -7.56 -16.92 12.13
C PHE A 104 -7.24 -17.27 10.67
N GLY A 105 -6.01 -17.70 10.40
CA GLY A 105 -5.54 -18.02 9.06
C GLY A 105 -5.08 -16.79 8.26
N PHE A 106 -4.44 -17.06 7.12
CA PHE A 106 -3.84 -16.01 6.29
C PHE A 106 -4.86 -15.04 5.67
N LEU A 107 -6.09 -15.48 5.42
CA LEU A 107 -7.15 -14.63 4.89
C LEU A 107 -7.49 -13.46 5.83
N ALA A 108 -7.45 -13.67 7.14
CA ALA A 108 -7.69 -12.61 8.11
C ALA A 108 -6.63 -11.51 8.03
N VAL A 109 -5.35 -11.90 7.85
CA VAL A 109 -4.23 -10.97 7.65
C VAL A 109 -4.44 -10.13 6.40
N LEU A 110 -4.83 -10.77 5.29
CA LEU A 110 -5.11 -10.07 4.04
C LEU A 110 -6.30 -9.10 4.16
N ALA A 111 -7.37 -9.49 4.84
CA ALA A 111 -8.54 -8.64 5.06
C ALA A 111 -8.20 -7.40 5.90
N VAL A 112 -7.45 -7.58 6.99
CA VAL A 112 -6.99 -6.47 7.84
C VAL A 112 -6.08 -5.53 7.05
N GLY A 113 -5.12 -6.08 6.30
CA GLY A 113 -4.26 -5.29 5.42
C GLY A 113 -5.04 -4.47 4.40
N ALA A 114 -6.04 -5.08 3.74
CA ALA A 114 -6.91 -4.38 2.81
C ALA A 114 -7.68 -3.23 3.49
N GLY A 115 -8.18 -3.46 4.72
CA GLY A 115 -8.82 -2.43 5.54
C GLY A 115 -7.90 -1.25 5.85
N CYS A 116 -6.64 -1.49 6.21
CA CYS A 116 -5.66 -0.44 6.42
C CYS A 116 -5.41 0.40 5.15
N TYR A 117 -5.30 -0.23 3.98
CA TYR A 117 -5.14 0.48 2.71
C TYR A 117 -6.39 1.30 2.32
N ALA A 118 -7.59 0.77 2.61
CA ALA A 118 -8.83 1.52 2.42
C ALA A 118 -8.89 2.75 3.34
N GLY A 119 -8.52 2.61 4.62
CA GLY A 119 -8.41 3.73 5.56
C GLY A 119 -7.42 4.80 5.08
N ALA A 120 -6.25 4.38 4.58
CA ALA A 120 -5.27 5.30 4.00
C ALA A 120 -5.81 6.04 2.77
N TRP A 121 -6.64 5.40 1.94
CA TRP A 121 -7.30 6.08 0.82
C TRP A 121 -8.29 7.14 1.30
N VAL A 122 -9.12 6.82 2.30
CA VAL A 122 -10.09 7.75 2.87
C VAL A 122 -9.38 8.98 3.45
N THR A 123 -8.36 8.80 4.28
CA THR A 123 -7.64 9.92 4.89
C THR A 123 -6.90 10.76 3.85
N ALA A 124 -6.25 10.14 2.87
CA ALA A 124 -5.59 10.87 1.78
C ALA A 124 -6.59 11.63 0.90
N SER A 125 -7.81 11.11 0.72
CA SER A 125 -8.87 11.80 -0.01
C SER A 125 -9.42 13.00 0.78
N ALA A 126 -9.57 12.88 2.10
CA ALA A 126 -10.02 13.97 2.97
C ALA A 126 -9.03 15.15 3.01
N ILE A 127 -7.72 14.87 3.05
CA ILE A 127 -6.67 15.90 3.07
C ILE A 127 -6.64 16.72 1.77
N ARG A 128 -7.01 16.11 0.64
CA ARG A 128 -7.06 16.78 -0.68
C ARG A 128 -8.36 17.56 -0.94
N ILE A 129 -9.35 17.46 -0.05
CA ILE A 129 -10.65 18.14 -0.20
C ILE A 129 -10.67 19.50 0.49
N LEU A 130 -9.68 19.85 1.35
CA LEU A 130 -9.55 21.23 1.82
C LEU A 130 -9.18 22.14 0.63
N PRO A 131 -10.01 23.11 0.24
CA PRO A 131 -9.71 24.03 -0.85
C PRO A 131 -8.47 24.85 -0.51
N ASP A 132 -7.61 25.12 -1.49
CA ASP A 132 -6.48 26.06 -1.43
C ASP A 132 -6.89 27.53 -1.16
N GLY A 133 -8.08 27.76 -0.57
CA GLY A 133 -8.83 29.02 -0.64
C GLY A 133 -8.65 30.02 0.50
N ASP A 134 -7.97 29.67 1.60
CA ASP A 134 -7.85 30.57 2.77
C ASP A 134 -6.44 31.14 2.98
N ALA A 135 -5.58 31.12 1.95
CA ALA A 135 -4.32 31.87 1.99
C ALA A 135 -4.62 33.36 1.70
N PRO A 136 -4.41 34.28 2.66
CA PRO A 136 -4.59 35.70 2.40
C PRO A 136 -3.66 36.13 1.25
N PRO A 137 -4.11 37.03 0.36
CA PRO A 137 -3.30 37.48 -0.76
C PRO A 137 -1.97 38.06 -0.27
N PRO A 138 -0.85 37.82 -0.98
CA PRO A 138 0.44 38.35 -0.59
C PRO A 138 0.37 39.89 -0.51
N PRO A 139 1.07 40.52 0.44
CA PRO A 139 1.05 41.97 0.58
C PRO A 139 1.52 42.60 -0.74
N ALA A 140 0.72 43.54 -1.25
CA ALA A 140 1.09 44.35 -2.39
C ALA A 140 2.43 45.04 -2.08
N ARG A 141 3.44 44.74 -2.90
CA ARG A 141 4.72 45.45 -2.87
C ARG A 141 4.58 46.84 -3.43
#